data_AF-A0A957TPX9-F1
#
_entry.id   AF-A0A957TPX9-F1
#
_cell.length_a   1.000
_cell.length_b   1.000
_cell.length_c   1.000
_cell.angle_alpha   90.00
_cell.angle_beta   90.00
_cell.angle_gamma   90.00
#
_symmetry.space_group_name_H-M   'P 1'
#
loop_
_entity.id
_entity.type
_entity.pdbx_description
1 polymer ?
#
loop_
_entity_poly.entity_id
_entity_poly.type
_entity_poly.pdbx_seq_one_letter_code
_entity_poly.pdbx_strand_id
1 'polypeptide(L)'
;MLRANKFLTFLVLVALLASACQPIMTPESMEIGMAGSTELDAALADETVAAIRQIVEERMAQVQAPGFAVAVVRDGTMVYAEGFGVAELGTA
;
A
#
# COMPACT_ATOMS: atom_id res chain seq x y z
N MET A 1 4.62 -40.98 30.58
CA MET A 1 3.72 -39.96 30.02
C MET A 1 4.45 -38.71 29.44
N LEU A 2 5.78 -38.71 29.25
CA LEU A 2 6.55 -37.55 28.74
C LEU A 2 6.79 -37.57 27.20
N ARG A 3 6.42 -38.65 26.50
CA ARG A 3 6.60 -38.80 25.05
C ARG A 3 5.51 -38.11 24.21
N ALA A 4 4.27 -38.04 24.71
CA ALA A 4 3.16 -37.36 24.03
C ALA A 4 3.34 -35.82 23.99
N ASN A 5 3.99 -35.24 25.01
CA ASN A 5 4.26 -33.80 25.08
C ASN A 5 5.27 -33.36 24.01
N LYS A 6 6.28 -34.17 23.71
CA LYS A 6 7.28 -33.87 22.67
C LYS A 6 6.68 -33.87 21.27
N PHE A 7 5.74 -34.78 21.00
CA PHE A 7 5.02 -34.80 19.72
C PHE A 7 4.12 -33.57 19.57
N LEU A 8 3.40 -33.19 20.63
CA LEU A 8 2.57 -31.99 20.63
C LEU A 8 3.41 -30.72 20.42
N THR A 9 4.55 -30.58 21.11
CA THR A 9 5.46 -29.45 20.92
C THR A 9 6.01 -29.40 19.49
N PHE A 10 6.37 -30.55 18.91
CA PHE A 10 6.86 -30.61 17.54
C PHE A 10 5.77 -30.20 16.54
N LEU A 11 4.53 -30.63 16.75
CA LEU A 11 3.38 -30.29 15.89
C LEU A 11 3.06 -28.79 15.95
N VAL A 12 3.11 -28.19 17.14
CA VAL A 12 2.93 -26.74 17.33
C VAL A 12 4.04 -25.93 16.65
N LEU A 13 5.30 -26.37 16.76
CA LEU A 13 6.44 -25.72 16.10
C LEU A 13 6.31 -25.75 14.57
N VAL A 14 5.91 -26.89 14.00
CA VAL A 14 5.70 -27.07 12.56
C VAL A 14 4.56 -26.17 12.07
N ALA A 15 3.47 -26.07 12.83
CA ALA A 15 2.36 -25.17 12.50
C ALA A 15 2.77 -23.68 12.52
N LEU A 16 3.59 -23.27 13.48
CA LEU A 16 4.14 -21.91 13.55
C LEU A 16 5.06 -21.59 12.36
N LEU A 17 5.91 -22.53 11.96
CA LEU A 17 6.81 -22.39 10.82
C LEU A 17 6.06 -22.33 9.48
N ALA A 18 4.97 -23.09 9.34
CA ALA A 18 4.13 -23.06 8.13
C ALA A 18 3.35 -21.74 7.99
N SER A 19 2.99 -21.09 9.10
CA SER A 19 2.28 -19.80 9.09
C SER A 19 3.17 -18.61 8.72
N ALA A 20 4.50 -18.73 8.83
CA ALA A 20 5.44 -17.67 8.46
C ALA A 20 5.60 -17.51 6.93
N CYS A 21 5.13 -18.49 6.15
CA CYS A 21 5.16 -18.47 4.68
C CYS A 21 3.79 -18.14 4.08
N GLN A 22 3.01 -17.25 4.71
CA GLN A 22 1.85 -16.70 4.01
C GLN A 22 2.36 -15.87 2.81
N PRO A 23 1.84 -16.12 1.60
CA PRO A 23 2.26 -15.38 0.42
C PRO A 23 1.94 -13.90 0.63
N ILE A 24 2.96 -13.05 0.45
CA ILE A 24 2.76 -11.61 0.30
C ILE A 24 1.86 -11.43 -0.91
N MET A 25 0.60 -11.06 -0.66
CA MET A 25 -0.34 -10.73 -1.72
C MET A 25 0.19 -9.50 -2.44
N THR A 26 0.57 -9.65 -3.70
CA THR A 26 0.79 -8.53 -4.58
C THR A 26 -0.56 -7.88 -4.87
N PRO A 27 -0.64 -6.53 -4.90
CA PRO A 27 -1.89 -5.78 -5.06
C PRO A 27 -2.61 -6.00 -6.41
N GLU A 28 -2.07 -6.85 -7.28
CA GLU A 28 -2.58 -7.21 -8.60
C GLU A 28 -3.83 -8.10 -8.54
N SER A 29 -4.14 -8.68 -7.36
CA SER A 29 -5.35 -9.48 -7.14
C SER A 29 -6.50 -8.71 -6.48
N MET A 30 -6.30 -7.42 -6.18
CA MET A 30 -7.41 -6.51 -5.97
C MET A 30 -7.93 -6.13 -7.36
N GLU A 31 -8.82 -6.96 -7.89
CA GLU A 31 -9.74 -6.55 -8.97
C GLU A 31 -10.47 -5.31 -8.47
N ILE A 32 -9.91 -4.13 -8.75
CA ILE A 32 -10.65 -2.87 -8.70
C ILE A 32 -11.76 -3.08 -9.72
N GLY A 33 -12.94 -3.42 -9.22
CA GLY A 33 -14.14 -3.55 -10.03
C GLY A 33 -14.32 -2.26 -10.81
N MET A 34 -13.94 -2.30 -12.08
CA MET A 34 -14.30 -1.32 -13.10
C MET A 34 -15.79 -1.49 -13.40
N ALA A 35 -16.62 -1.18 -12.41
CA ALA A 35 -18.07 -1.23 -12.48
C ALA A 35 -18.61 -0.02 -11.72
N GLY A 36 -18.60 1.13 -12.39
CA GLY A 36 -19.31 2.31 -11.92
C GLY A 36 -18.51 3.60 -11.96
N SER A 37 -17.82 3.89 -13.07
CA SER A 37 -17.49 5.28 -13.37
C SER A 37 -18.77 6.01 -13.80
N THR A 38 -19.53 6.47 -12.82
CA THR A 38 -20.13 7.81 -12.91
C THR A 38 -18.96 8.81 -12.85
N GLU A 39 -18.21 8.78 -13.95
CA GLU A 39 -17.17 9.69 -14.39
C GLU A 39 -17.76 11.11 -14.37
N LEU A 40 -17.21 11.98 -13.52
CA LEU A 40 -16.88 13.39 -13.81
C LEU A 40 -17.09 14.35 -12.61
N ASP A 41 -17.84 13.99 -11.56
CA ASP A 41 -18.11 14.90 -10.42
C ASP A 41 -17.30 14.65 -9.14
N ALA A 42 -16.43 13.62 -9.13
CA ALA A 42 -15.66 13.24 -7.94
C ALA A 42 -14.18 13.64 -7.98
N ALA A 43 -13.66 14.13 -9.11
CA ALA A 43 -12.26 14.53 -9.22
C ALA A 43 -11.96 15.74 -8.30
N LEU A 44 -10.77 15.75 -7.69
CA LEU A 44 -10.29 16.96 -7.02
C LEU A 44 -10.14 18.07 -8.05
N ALA A 45 -10.48 19.30 -7.65
CA ALA A 45 -10.30 20.44 -8.52
C ALA A 45 -8.79 20.81 -8.62
N ASP A 46 -8.41 21.43 -9.74
CA ASP A 46 -7.01 21.59 -10.16
C ASP A 46 -6.15 22.37 -9.17
N GLU A 47 -6.75 23.37 -8.50
CA GLU A 47 -6.07 24.14 -7.47
C GLU A 47 -5.70 23.28 -6.25
N THR A 48 -6.52 22.29 -5.91
CA THR A 48 -6.33 21.41 -4.77
C THR A 48 -5.23 20.41 -5.10
N VAL A 49 -5.24 19.89 -6.33
CA VAL A 49 -4.18 19.03 -6.85
C VAL A 49 -2.83 19.78 -6.84
N ALA A 50 -2.80 21.02 -7.31
CA ALA A 50 -1.60 21.85 -7.29
C ALA A 50 -1.09 22.09 -5.85
N ALA A 51 -1.99 22.37 -4.90
CA ALA A 51 -1.64 22.53 -3.50
C ALA A 51 -1.08 21.25 -2.87
N ILE A 52 -1.70 20.09 -3.16
CA ILE A 52 -1.19 18.77 -2.71
C ILE A 52 0.23 18.57 -3.21
N ARG A 53 0.45 18.78 -4.51
CA ARG A 53 1.76 18.61 -5.13
C ARG A 53 2.82 19.50 -4.48
N GLN A 54 2.52 20.80 -4.28
CA GLN A 54 3.44 21.71 -3.62
C GLN A 54 3.81 21.25 -2.21
N ILE A 55 2.82 20.81 -1.42
CA ILE A 55 3.06 20.31 -0.06
C ILE A 55 3.94 19.07 -0.09
N VAL A 56 3.68 18.12 -0.99
CA VAL A 56 4.46 16.88 -1.09
C VAL A 56 5.90 17.18 -1.50
N GLU A 57 6.10 18.03 -2.51
CA GLU A 57 7.44 18.43 -2.95
C GLU A 57 8.23 19.16 -1.85
N GLU A 58 7.58 20.07 -1.11
CA GLU A 58 8.21 20.75 0.02
C GLU A 58 8.61 19.77 1.14
N ARG A 59 7.73 18.81 1.45
CA ARG A 59 8.00 17.79 2.47
C ARG A 59 9.12 16.86 2.02
N MET A 60 9.13 16.42 0.77
CA MET A 60 10.21 15.64 0.18
C MET A 60 11.57 16.31 0.36
N ALA A 61 11.64 17.60 0.05
CA ALA A 61 12.86 18.37 0.23
C ALA A 61 13.28 18.49 1.71
N GLN A 62 12.32 18.73 2.62
CA GLN A 62 12.60 18.87 4.05
C GLN A 62 13.10 17.58 4.70
N VAL A 63 12.48 16.44 4.38
CA VAL A 63 12.84 15.15 4.98
C VAL A 63 13.88 14.38 4.16
N GLN A 64 14.32 14.92 3.02
CA GLN A 64 15.25 14.29 2.08
C GLN A 64 14.78 12.88 1.66
N ALA A 65 13.47 12.72 1.47
CA ALA A 65 12.90 11.46 1.03
C ALA A 65 12.98 11.36 -0.50
N PRO A 66 13.39 10.20 -1.04
CA PRO A 66 13.55 10.02 -2.48
C PRO A 66 12.23 9.87 -3.25
N GLY A 67 11.14 9.54 -2.55
CA GLY A 67 9.82 9.47 -3.15
C GLY A 67 8.68 9.38 -2.12
N PHE A 68 7.47 9.69 -2.58
CA PHE A 68 6.21 9.52 -1.86
C PHE A 68 5.13 9.01 -2.80
N ALA A 69 4.09 8.39 -2.25
CA ALA A 69 2.84 8.15 -2.95
C ALA A 69 1.69 8.69 -2.10
N VAL A 70 0.76 9.39 -2.73
CA VAL A 70 -0.40 9.99 -2.06
C VAL A 70 -1.66 9.53 -2.77
N ALA A 71 -2.65 9.09 -1.99
CA ALA A 71 -4.00 8.84 -2.47
C ALA A 71 -5.00 9.57 -1.57
N VAL A 72 -6.04 10.15 -2.17
CA VAL A 72 -7.15 10.78 -1.47
C VAL A 72 -8.41 9.98 -1.74
N VAL A 73 -9.08 9.58 -0.67
CA VAL A 73 -10.35 8.86 -0.73
C VAL A 73 -11.45 9.75 -0.17
N ARG A 74 -12.54 9.91 -0.91
CA ARG A 74 -13.75 10.64 -0.52
C ARG A 74 -14.94 9.70 -0.71
N ASP A 75 -15.74 9.53 0.34
CA ASP A 75 -16.94 8.68 0.32
C ASP A 75 -16.66 7.24 -0.16
N GLY A 76 -15.54 6.68 0.28
CA GLY A 76 -15.10 5.33 -0.11
C GLY A 76 -14.57 5.22 -1.55
N THR A 77 -14.59 6.31 -2.31
CA THR A 77 -14.06 6.37 -3.68
C THR A 77 -12.71 7.06 -3.70
N MET A 78 -11.73 6.47 -4.38
CA MET A 78 -10.45 7.12 -4.63
C MET A 78 -10.64 8.24 -5.66
N VAL A 79 -10.34 9.48 -5.27
CA VAL A 79 -10.56 10.68 -6.08
C VAL A 79 -9.27 11.31 -6.60
N TYR A 80 -8.12 10.86 -6.08
CA TYR A 80 -6.79 11.27 -6.51
C TYR A 80 -5.76 10.22 -6.07
N ALA A 81 -4.79 9.94 -6.93
CA ALA A 81 -3.63 9.14 -6.62
C ALA A 81 -2.44 9.58 -7.48
N GLU A 82 -1.30 9.88 -6.85
CA GLU A 82 -0.08 10.29 -7.54
C GLU A 82 1.17 9.81 -6.79
N GLY A 83 2.16 9.39 -7.57
CA GLY A 83 3.51 9.07 -7.10
C GLY A 83 4.47 10.22 -7.39
N PHE A 84 5.36 10.50 -6.44
CA PHE A 84 6.36 11.56 -6.50
C PHE A 84 7.75 10.97 -6.29
N GLY A 85 8.73 11.45 -7.05
CA GLY A 85 10.11 10.98 -6.96
C GLY A 85 10.30 9.59 -7.56
N VAL A 86 11.10 8.76 -6.89
CA VAL A 86 11.47 7.41 -7.35
C VAL A 86 11.08 6.33 -6.34
N ALA A 87 10.71 5.16 -6.86
CA ALA A 87 10.44 3.96 -6.04
C ALA A 87 11.75 3.29 -5.57
N GLU A 88 12.79 3.30 -6.40
CA GLU A 88 14.08 2.68 -6.14
C GLU A 88 15.23 3.67 -6.36
N LEU A 89 16.25 3.61 -5.51
CA LEU A 89 17.46 4.41 -5.65
C LEU A 89 18.44 3.72 -6.60
N GLY A 90 19.08 4.50 -7.48
CA GLY A 90 20.13 4.00 -8.37
C GLY A 90 19.63 3.34 -9.66
N THR A 91 18.33 3.32 -9.92
CA THR A 91 17.76 2.98 -11.23
C THR A 91 17.64 4.25 -12.06
N ALA A 92 18.65 4.53 -12.89
CA ALA A 92 18.64 5.58 -13.91
C ALA A 92 18.66 4.95 -15.30
#